data_AF-A0A7C6UPJ4-F1
#
_entry.id   AF-A0A7C6UPJ4-F1
#
_cell.length_a   1.000
_cell.length_b   1.000
_cell.length_c   1.000
_cell.angle_alpha   90.00
_cell.angle_beta   90.00
_cell.angle_gamma   90.00
#
_symmetry.space_group_name_H-M   'P 1'
#
loop_
_entity.id
_entity.type
_entity.pdbx_description
1 polymer ?
#
loop_
_entity_poly.entity_id
_entity_poly.type
_entity_poly.pdbx_seq_one_letter_code
_entity_poly.pdbx_strand_id
1 'polypeptide(L)'
;LPHRPALTADAEESGKITRNMAVMVMSAMGLVFFFAPGPLVGIFSKDPEVMELAVVCLRLVAVAQPALAVWMVLAGGLRGAGDTRAIMKIVAVGFLFVRLGLAYLLAVHLNYGLIGAWVAMVTDLFLRGFLIHRRFRQGKWKTVRI
;
A
#
# COMPACT_ATOMS: atom_id res chain seq x y z
N LEU A 1 -16.71 24.65 14.30
CA LEU A 1 -17.24 25.02 12.96
C LEU A 1 -18.14 23.88 12.47
N PRO A 2 -19.47 23.96 12.66
CA PRO A 2 -20.38 22.86 12.36
C PRO A 2 -20.61 22.72 10.85
N HIS A 3 -20.68 21.45 10.41
CA HIS A 3 -21.09 20.92 9.12
C HIS A 3 -21.56 21.92 8.05
N ARG A 4 -20.68 22.26 7.10
CA ARG A 4 -21.12 22.56 5.73
C ARG A 4 -21.08 21.25 4.93
N PRO A 5 -22.23 20.59 4.69
CA PRO A 5 -22.28 19.33 3.96
C PRO A 5 -21.62 19.41 2.58
N ALA A 6 -21.68 20.58 1.92
CA ALA A 6 -21.01 20.86 0.66
C ALA A 6 -19.48 20.64 0.72
N LEU A 7 -18.78 21.23 1.70
CA LEU A 7 -17.32 21.10 1.83
C LEU A 7 -16.86 19.64 2.03
N THR A 8 -17.68 18.84 2.73
CA THR A 8 -17.37 17.42 2.97
C THR A 8 -17.66 16.52 1.76
N ALA A 9 -18.50 16.97 0.82
CA ALA A 9 -18.74 16.29 -0.44
C ALA A 9 -17.58 16.57 -1.41
N ASP A 10 -17.17 17.82 -1.55
CA ASP A 10 -16.05 18.24 -2.41
C ASP A 10 -14.73 17.58 -1.99
N ALA A 11 -14.50 17.46 -0.68
CA ALA A 11 -13.33 16.75 -0.14
C ALA A 11 -13.35 15.25 -0.43
N GLU A 12 -14.53 14.61 -0.41
CA GLU A 12 -14.66 13.19 -0.75
C GLU A 12 -14.44 12.96 -2.25
N GLU A 13 -14.99 13.82 -3.09
CA GLU A 13 -14.81 13.76 -4.54
C GLU A 13 -13.34 13.94 -4.93
N SER A 14 -12.69 14.98 -4.39
CA SER A 14 -11.26 15.21 -4.56
C SER A 14 -10.44 14.00 -4.12
N GLY A 15 -10.78 13.38 -2.97
CA GLY A 15 -10.13 12.16 -2.51
C GLY A 15 -10.29 10.97 -3.46
N LYS A 16 -11.45 10.82 -4.12
CA LYS A 16 -11.70 9.77 -5.12
C LYS A 16 -10.92 10.01 -6.41
N ILE A 17 -10.89 11.26 -6.89
CA ILE A 17 -10.17 11.64 -8.11
C ILE A 17 -8.67 11.41 -7.92
N THR A 18 -8.09 11.96 -6.85
CA THR A 18 -6.66 11.80 -6.55
C THR A 18 -6.28 10.33 -6.37
N ARG A 19 -7.14 9.53 -5.72
CA ARG A 19 -6.93 8.08 -5.59
C ARG A 19 -6.88 7.41 -6.97
N ASN A 20 -7.82 7.72 -7.86
CA ASN A 20 -7.88 7.10 -9.19
C ASN A 20 -6.67 7.49 -10.04
N MET A 21 -6.27 8.75 -10.01
CA MET A 21 -5.06 9.22 -10.70
C MET A 21 -3.81 8.51 -10.17
N ALA A 22 -3.66 8.41 -8.85
CA ALA A 22 -2.54 7.71 -8.24
C ALA A 22 -2.52 6.21 -8.60
N VAL A 23 -3.68 5.54 -8.57
CA VAL A 23 -3.78 4.13 -9.00
C VAL A 23 -3.36 3.98 -10.46
N MET A 24 -3.80 4.87 -11.35
CA MET A 24 -3.41 4.84 -12.76
C MET A 24 -1.89 4.98 -12.93
N VAL A 25 -1.29 6.00 -12.31
CA VAL A 25 0.17 6.26 -12.40
C VAL A 25 0.97 5.12 -11.79
N MET A 26 0.62 4.66 -10.59
CA MET A 26 1.37 3.59 -9.92
C MET A 26 1.17 2.24 -10.61
N SER A 27 -0.01 1.98 -11.20
CA SER A 27 -0.21 0.76 -11.99
C SER A 27 0.60 0.79 -13.28
N ALA A 28 0.69 1.94 -13.96
CA ALA A 28 1.56 2.11 -15.12
C ALA A 28 3.03 1.87 -14.75
N MET A 29 3.49 2.41 -13.61
CA MET A 29 4.83 2.12 -13.07
C MET A 29 4.99 0.63 -12.72
N GLY A 30 3.95 0.01 -12.16
CA GLY A 30 3.92 -1.43 -11.89
C GLY A 30 4.11 -2.27 -13.15
N LEU A 31 3.50 -1.88 -14.28
CA LEU A 31 3.74 -2.57 -15.56
C LEU A 31 5.22 -2.50 -15.96
N VAL A 32 5.86 -1.34 -15.80
CA VAL A 32 7.30 -1.19 -16.07
C VAL A 32 8.12 -2.12 -15.16
N PHE A 33 7.82 -2.16 -13.87
CA PHE A 33 8.50 -3.05 -12.91
C PHE A 33 8.27 -4.54 -13.21
N PHE A 34 7.11 -4.90 -13.75
CA PHE A 34 6.78 -6.29 -14.06
C PHE A 34 7.45 -6.79 -15.36
N PHE A 35 7.43 -5.98 -16.42
CA PHE A 35 7.94 -6.36 -17.75
C PHE A 35 9.43 -6.07 -17.93
N ALA A 36 9.98 -5.05 -17.27
CA ALA A 36 11.39 -4.68 -17.39
C ALA A 36 12.16 -4.72 -16.05
N PRO A 37 12.05 -5.79 -15.22
CA PRO A 37 12.76 -5.83 -13.94
C PRO A 37 14.27 -5.97 -14.10
N GLY A 38 14.74 -6.70 -15.12
CA GLY A 38 16.16 -6.97 -15.34
C GLY A 38 17.02 -5.71 -15.51
N PRO A 39 16.69 -4.82 -16.47
CA PRO A 39 17.41 -3.56 -16.63
C PRO A 39 17.39 -2.68 -15.37
N LEU A 40 16.26 -2.64 -14.67
CA LEU A 40 16.11 -1.85 -13.43
C LEU A 40 17.00 -2.39 -12.31
N VAL A 41 17.01 -3.70 -12.09
CA VAL A 41 17.85 -4.36 -11.09
C VAL A 41 19.34 -4.27 -11.46
N GLY A 42 19.66 -4.37 -12.75
CA GLY A 42 21.04 -4.30 -13.27
C GLY A 42 21.74 -2.96 -13.07
N ILE A 43 20.99 -1.89 -12.74
CA ILE A 43 21.56 -0.59 -12.34
C ILE A 43 22.15 -0.67 -10.93
N PHE A 44 21.62 -1.54 -10.06
CA PHE A 44 22.02 -1.63 -8.65
C PHE A 44 23.05 -2.73 -8.37
N SER A 45 22.92 -3.88 -9.03
CA SER A 45 23.83 -5.01 -8.83
C SER A 45 24.05 -5.77 -10.14
N LYS A 46 25.27 -6.32 -10.28
CA LYS A 46 25.66 -7.22 -11.37
C LYS A 46 25.90 -8.65 -10.90
N ASP A 47 25.71 -8.92 -9.61
CA ASP A 47 25.82 -10.26 -9.06
C ASP A 47 24.59 -11.09 -9.51
N PRO A 48 24.79 -12.21 -10.24
CA PRO A 48 23.70 -13.03 -10.75
C PRO A 48 22.71 -13.50 -9.66
N GLU A 49 23.22 -13.88 -8.48
CA GLU A 49 22.37 -14.41 -7.40
C GLU A 49 21.45 -13.32 -6.82
N VAL A 50 22.01 -12.11 -6.64
CA VAL A 50 21.25 -10.94 -6.20
C VAL A 50 20.24 -10.52 -7.27
N MET A 51 20.62 -10.59 -8.55
CA MET A 51 19.76 -10.19 -9.65
C MET A 51 18.52 -11.08 -9.76
N GLU A 52 18.69 -12.41 -9.68
CA GLU A 52 17.56 -13.35 -9.75
C GLU A 52 16.53 -13.11 -8.64
N LEU A 53 17.00 -12.95 -7.39
CA LEU A 53 16.14 -12.66 -6.25
C LEU A 53 15.46 -11.29 -6.39
N ALA A 54 16.21 -10.25 -6.76
CA ALA A 54 15.68 -8.90 -6.89
C ALA A 54 14.63 -8.79 -7.99
N VAL A 55 14.77 -9.52 -9.11
CA VAL A 55 13.76 -9.57 -10.18
C VAL A 55 12.44 -10.14 -9.66
N VAL A 56 12.47 -11.22 -8.88
CA VAL A 56 11.26 -11.81 -8.29
C VAL A 56 10.61 -10.83 -7.31
N CYS A 57 11.41 -10.20 -6.45
CA CYS A 57 10.94 -9.22 -5.48
C CYS A 57 10.31 -8.00 -6.17
N LEU A 58 10.93 -7.50 -7.24
CA LEU A 58 10.43 -6.35 -7.99
C LEU A 58 9.09 -6.66 -8.69
N ARG A 59 8.92 -7.88 -9.22
CA ARG A 59 7.62 -8.33 -9.76
C ARG A 59 6.54 -8.44 -8.69
N LEU A 60 6.88 -8.89 -7.48
CA LEU A 60 5.94 -8.90 -6.34
C LEU A 60 5.48 -7.49 -5.98
N VAL A 61 6.42 -6.52 -5.93
CA VAL A 61 6.11 -5.10 -5.68
C VAL A 61 5.29 -4.48 -6.80
N ALA A 62 5.56 -4.85 -8.05
CA ALA A 62 4.81 -4.39 -9.21
C ALA A 62 3.31 -4.66 -9.06
N VAL A 63 2.95 -5.88 -8.62
CA VAL A 63 1.56 -6.28 -8.37
C VAL A 63 0.93 -5.49 -7.21
N ALA A 64 1.73 -5.11 -6.21
CA ALA A 64 1.26 -4.36 -5.05
C ALA A 64 1.10 -2.84 -5.29
N GLN A 65 1.62 -2.30 -6.40
CA GLN A 65 1.57 -0.86 -6.72
C GLN A 65 0.17 -0.22 -6.61
N PRO A 66 -0.91 -0.78 -7.18
CA PRO A 66 -2.24 -0.19 -7.05
C PRO A 66 -2.72 -0.13 -5.59
N ALA A 67 -2.46 -1.17 -4.79
CA ALA A 67 -2.83 -1.18 -3.38
C ALA A 67 -2.04 -0.14 -2.57
N LEU A 68 -0.74 0.01 -2.88
CA LEU A 68 0.12 1.04 -2.30
C LEU A 68 -0.38 2.45 -2.63
N ALA A 69 -0.84 2.68 -3.86
CA ALA A 69 -1.42 3.96 -4.28
C ALA A 69 -2.64 4.34 -3.45
N VAL A 70 -3.59 3.40 -3.31
CA VAL A 70 -4.79 3.58 -2.50
C VAL A 70 -4.42 3.86 -1.05
N TRP A 71 -3.47 3.10 -0.50
CA TRP A 71 -2.96 3.31 0.86
C TRP A 71 -2.40 4.72 1.05
N MET A 72 -1.47 5.13 0.20
CA MET A 72 -0.76 6.40 0.34
C MET A 72 -1.69 7.61 0.23
N VAL A 73 -2.54 7.65 -0.79
CA VAL A 73 -3.45 8.79 -1.01
C VAL A 73 -4.48 8.90 0.11
N LEU A 74 -5.19 7.80 0.41
CA LEU A 74 -6.28 7.86 1.38
C LEU A 74 -5.76 8.01 2.80
N ALA A 75 -4.66 7.35 3.16
CA ALA A 75 -4.06 7.57 4.48
C ALA A 75 -3.47 8.99 4.60
N GLY A 76 -2.91 9.56 3.53
CA GLY A 76 -2.47 10.95 3.52
C GLY A 76 -3.62 11.93 3.77
N GLY A 77 -4.71 11.80 3.00
CA GLY A 77 -5.89 12.64 3.16
C GLY A 77 -6.56 12.49 4.53
N LEU A 78 -6.70 11.25 5.02
CA LEU A 78 -7.28 10.99 6.35
C LEU A 78 -6.39 11.50 7.49
N ARG A 79 -5.06 11.47 7.36
CA ARG A 79 -4.15 12.12 8.32
C ARG A 79 -4.40 13.63 8.35
N GLY A 80 -4.50 14.27 7.18
CA GLY A 80 -4.78 15.70 7.06
C GLY A 80 -6.14 16.12 7.64
N ALA A 81 -7.13 15.20 7.60
CA ALA A 81 -8.45 15.41 8.19
C ALA A 81 -8.52 15.09 9.71
N GLY A 82 -7.40 14.74 10.36
CA GLY A 82 -7.33 14.44 11.79
C GLY A 82 -7.67 12.98 12.18
N ASP A 83 -8.01 12.10 11.22
CA ASP A 83 -8.35 10.69 11.46
C ASP A 83 -7.10 9.79 11.61
N THR A 84 -6.13 10.26 12.39
CA THR A 84 -4.83 9.58 12.60
C THR A 84 -4.99 8.26 13.36
N ARG A 85 -5.92 8.20 14.32
CA ARG A 85 -6.16 7.01 15.14
C ARG A 85 -6.62 5.80 14.32
N ALA A 86 -7.47 6.00 13.31
CA ALA A 86 -7.88 4.91 12.43
C ALA A 86 -6.71 4.36 11.62
N ILE A 87 -5.86 5.25 11.12
CA ILE A 87 -4.68 4.90 10.34
C ILE A 87 -3.67 4.14 11.19
N MET A 88 -3.40 4.61 12.41
CA MET A 88 -2.52 3.92 13.36
C MET A 88 -3.00 2.49 13.63
N LYS A 89 -4.31 2.29 13.85
CA LYS A 89 -4.87 0.94 14.04
C LYS A 89 -4.67 0.05 12.82
N ILE A 90 -4.90 0.58 11.61
CA ILE A 90 -4.70 -0.19 10.36
C ILE A 90 -3.22 -0.58 10.20
N VAL A 91 -2.29 0.35 10.45
CA VAL A 91 -0.85 0.09 10.37
C VAL A 91 -0.42 -0.93 11.42
N ALA A 92 -0.84 -0.76 12.67
CA ALA A 92 -0.47 -1.67 13.76
C ALA A 92 -0.95 -3.09 13.47
N VAL A 93 -2.22 -3.26 13.06
CA VAL A 93 -2.77 -4.57 12.72
C VAL A 93 -2.05 -5.19 11.51
N GLY A 94 -1.91 -4.42 10.43
CA GLY A 94 -1.25 -4.89 9.21
C GLY A 94 0.22 -5.27 9.44
N PHE A 95 0.99 -4.40 10.09
CA PHE A 95 2.43 -4.63 10.26
C PHE A 95 2.71 -5.73 11.29
N LEU A 96 2.11 -5.64 12.48
CA LEU A 96 2.50 -6.48 13.61
C LEU A 96 1.90 -7.88 13.53
N PHE A 97 0.67 -8.01 13.03
CA PHE A 97 0.01 -9.32 12.99
C PHE A 97 0.15 -9.96 11.63
N VAL A 98 -0.12 -9.19 10.57
CA VAL A 98 -0.15 -9.77 9.22
C VAL A 98 1.24 -9.85 8.64
N ARG A 99 1.97 -8.75 8.54
CA ARG A 99 3.31 -8.75 7.93
C ARG A 99 4.30 -9.56 8.75
N LEU A 100 4.40 -9.31 10.05
CA LEU A 100 5.35 -10.04 10.90
C LEU A 100 4.95 -11.51 11.06
N GLY A 101 3.67 -11.80 11.28
CA GLY A 101 3.17 -13.18 11.41
C GLY A 101 3.34 -13.99 10.12
N LEU A 102 2.97 -13.42 8.96
CA LEU A 102 3.18 -14.08 7.68
C LEU A 102 4.66 -14.15 7.30
N ALA A 103 5.48 -13.14 7.62
CA ALA A 103 6.92 -13.23 7.36
C ALA A 103 7.55 -14.35 8.19
N TYR A 104 7.21 -14.47 9.47
CA TYR A 104 7.69 -15.58 10.30
C TYR A 104 7.22 -16.93 9.75
N LEU A 105 5.93 -17.06 9.40
CA LEU A 105 5.38 -18.30 8.85
C LEU A 105 6.01 -18.67 7.51
N LEU A 106 6.04 -17.75 6.55
CA LEU A 106 6.49 -18.02 5.18
C LEU A 106 8.02 -18.08 5.09
N ALA A 107 8.72 -17.11 5.67
CA ALA A 107 10.17 -17.00 5.54
C ALA A 107 10.91 -18.01 6.43
N VAL A 108 10.47 -18.17 7.68
CA VAL A 108 11.18 -18.98 8.69
C VAL A 108 10.58 -20.38 8.78
N HIS A 109 9.29 -20.51 9.05
CA HIS A 109 8.69 -21.82 9.30
C HIS A 109 8.60 -22.68 8.02
N LEU A 110 8.22 -22.08 6.89
CA LEU A 110 8.14 -22.76 5.59
C LEU A 110 9.43 -22.65 4.75
N ASN A 111 10.48 -22.01 5.29
CA ASN A 111 11.80 -21.86 4.65
C ASN A 111 11.77 -21.20 3.26
N TYR A 112 10.79 -20.34 2.94
CA TYR A 112 10.81 -19.54 1.70
C TYR A 112 11.76 -18.34 1.75
N GLY A 113 12.43 -18.10 2.89
CA GLY A 113 13.44 -17.06 3.06
C GLY A 113 12.96 -15.67 2.62
N LEU A 114 13.77 -15.01 1.78
CA LEU A 114 13.51 -13.66 1.28
C LEU A 114 12.15 -13.56 0.57
N ILE A 115 11.83 -14.52 -0.30
CA ILE A 115 10.57 -14.50 -1.08
C ILE A 115 9.37 -14.53 -0.13
N GLY A 116 9.41 -15.36 0.91
CA GLY A 116 8.36 -15.42 1.93
C GLY A 116 8.12 -14.07 2.62
N ALA A 117 9.19 -13.32 2.93
CA ALA A 117 9.09 -11.99 3.52
C ALA A 117 8.47 -10.95 2.56
N TRP A 118 8.79 -11.02 1.26
CA TRP A 118 8.19 -10.15 0.25
C TRP A 118 6.72 -10.47 0.00
N VAL A 119 6.34 -11.74 -0.03
CA VAL A 119 4.93 -12.15 -0.11
C VAL A 119 4.14 -11.61 1.08
N ALA A 120 4.68 -11.75 2.30
CA ALA A 120 4.05 -11.19 3.50
C ALA A 120 3.87 -9.66 3.42
N MET A 121 4.85 -8.93 2.88
CA MET A 121 4.76 -7.49 2.64
C MET A 121 3.67 -7.15 1.61
N VAL A 122 3.60 -7.87 0.49
CA VAL A 122 2.58 -7.65 -0.54
C VAL A 122 1.17 -7.87 0.04
N THR A 123 0.97 -8.96 0.79
CA THR A 123 -0.30 -9.24 1.46
C THR A 123 -0.70 -8.12 2.43
N ASP A 124 0.24 -7.61 3.22
CA ASP A 124 0.02 -6.46 4.11
C ASP A 124 -0.40 -5.20 3.34
N LEU A 125 0.24 -4.90 2.19
CA LEU A 125 -0.11 -3.75 1.36
C LEU A 125 -1.54 -3.85 0.82
N PHE A 126 -1.94 -5.02 0.32
CA PHE A 126 -3.32 -5.25 -0.12
C PHE A 126 -4.33 -5.09 1.01
N LEU A 127 -4.02 -5.66 2.19
CA LEU A 127 -4.88 -5.51 3.36
C LEU A 127 -5.04 -4.05 3.77
N ARG A 128 -3.94 -3.29 3.85
CA ARG A 128 -3.98 -1.86 4.20
C ARG A 128 -4.74 -1.03 3.18
N GLY A 129 -4.47 -1.25 1.90
CA GLY A 129 -5.19 -0.60 0.80
C GLY A 129 -6.70 -0.85 0.90
N PHE A 130 -7.10 -2.09 1.17
CA PHE A 130 -8.50 -2.46 1.37
C PHE A 130 -9.10 -1.81 2.62
N LEU A 131 -8.43 -1.89 3.77
CA LEU A 131 -8.94 -1.37 5.04
C LEU A 131 -9.08 0.15 5.02
N ILE A 132 -8.13 0.88 4.44
CA ILE A 132 -8.20 2.34 4.34
C ILE A 132 -9.28 2.76 3.35
N HIS A 133 -9.45 2.04 2.23
CA HIS A 133 -10.51 2.29 1.28
C HIS A 133 -11.88 2.11 1.93
N ARG A 134 -12.05 1.03 2.70
CA ARG A 134 -13.26 0.80 3.50
C ARG A 134 -13.48 1.93 4.51
N ARG A 135 -12.43 2.36 5.23
CA ARG A 135 -12.51 3.44 6.22
C ARG A 135 -12.88 4.78 5.61
N PHE A 136 -12.40 5.06 4.40
CA PHE A 136 -12.75 6.25 3.63
C PHE A 136 -14.21 6.21 3.18
N ARG A 137 -14.69 5.09 2.63
CA ARG A 137 -16.10 4.90 2.22
C ARG A 137 -17.09 4.98 3.36
N GLN A 138 -16.70 4.60 4.57
CA GLN A 138 -17.56 4.67 5.75
C GLN A 138 -17.88 6.11 6.20
N GLY A 139 -17.18 7.13 5.68
CA GLY A 139 -17.46 8.54 6.01
C GLY A 139 -17.20 8.95 7.47
N LYS A 140 -16.87 8.01 8.37
CA LYS A 140 -16.56 8.24 9.80
C LYS A 140 -15.40 9.20 10.04
N TRP A 141 -14.65 9.58 9.01
CA TRP A 141 -13.59 10.57 9.08
C TRP A 141 -14.15 12.00 9.03
N LYS A 142 -15.33 12.20 8.43
CA LYS A 142 -16.00 13.51 8.32
C LYS A 142 -16.48 14.05 9.68
N THR A 143 -16.60 13.18 10.68
CA THR A 143 -17.04 13.51 12.03
C THR A 143 -15.88 13.66 13.02
N VAL A 144 -14.64 13.45 12.57
CA VAL A 144 -13.46 13.62 13.43
C VAL A 144 -13.23 15.12 13.62
N ARG A 145 -13.24 15.57 14.87
CA ARG A 145 -12.83 16.94 15.22
C ARG A 145 -11.32 17.02 15.17
N ILE A 146 -10.82 17.97 14.37
CA ILE A 146 -9.42 18.42 14.34
C ILE A 146 -9.22 19.35 15.54
#